data_AF-A0AAQ2XIT9-F1
#
_entry.id   AF-A0AAQ2XIT9-F1
#
_cell.length_a   1.000
_cell.length_b   1.000
_cell.length_c   1.000
_cell.angle_alpha   90.00
_cell.angle_beta   90.00
_cell.angle_gamma   90.00
#
_symmetry.space_group_name_H-M   'P 1'
#
loop_
_entity.id
_entity.type
_entity.pdbx_description
1 polymer ?
#
loop_
_entity_poly.entity_id
_entity_poly.type
_entity_poly.pdbx_seq_one_letter_code
_entity_poly.pdbx_strand_id
1 'polypeptide(L)'
;MKISNHAQKRMSARKLNLADDDYVQISKAVSELQEKGSRESLLLYKDMGIIANVQNRTIITAMDMKEIGTVTNIDSTKFIK
;
A
#
# COMPACT_ATOMS: atom_id res chain seq x y z
N MET A 1 8.02 -8.11 -2.51
CA MET A 1 6.87 -7.70 -1.66
C MET A 1 5.93 -8.87 -1.50
N LYS A 2 5.20 -8.94 -0.39
CA LYS A 2 4.14 -9.94 -0.17
C LYS A 2 2.77 -9.29 -0.25
N ILE A 3 1.75 -10.04 -0.66
CA ILE A 3 0.35 -9.61 -0.68
C ILE A 3 -0.40 -10.50 0.30
N SER A 4 -1.12 -9.91 1.24
CA SER A 4 -1.97 -10.68 2.15
C SER A 4 -3.20 -11.23 1.43
N ASN A 5 -3.77 -12.34 1.93
CA ASN A 5 -5.01 -12.89 1.38
C ASN A 5 -6.16 -11.87 1.37
N HIS A 6 -6.20 -10.96 2.35
CA HIS A 6 -7.19 -9.88 2.38
C HIS A 6 -6.97 -8.88 1.25
N ALA A 7 -5.73 -8.40 1.07
CA ALA A 7 -5.37 -7.53 -0.04
C ALA A 7 -5.70 -8.16 -1.41
N GLN A 8 -5.35 -9.43 -1.60
CA GLN A 8 -5.61 -10.13 -2.86
C GLN A 8 -7.11 -10.19 -3.17
N LYS A 9 -7.94 -10.59 -2.20
CA LYS A 9 -9.40 -10.61 -2.37
C LYS A 9 -9.97 -9.23 -2.70
N ARG A 10 -9.47 -8.18 -2.04
CA ARG A 10 -9.91 -6.79 -2.27
C ARG A 10 -9.52 -6.28 -3.64
N MET A 11 -8.30 -6.55 -4.08
CA MET A 11 -7.81 -6.18 -5.40
C MET A 11 -8.62 -6.86 -6.50
N SER A 12 -8.88 -8.16 -6.38
CA SER A 12 -9.72 -8.90 -7.33
C SER A 12 -11.17 -8.39 -7.36
N ALA A 13 -11.79 -8.14 -6.20
CA ALA A 13 -13.16 -7.64 -6.11
C ALA A 13 -13.37 -6.28 -6.79
N ARG A 14 -12.31 -5.47 -6.85
CA ARG A 14 -12.35 -4.10 -7.39
C ARG A 14 -11.63 -3.94 -8.73
N LYS A 15 -11.16 -5.05 -9.32
CA LYS A 15 -10.35 -5.05 -10.56
C LYS A 15 -9.13 -4.12 -10.47
N LEU A 16 -8.57 -3.98 -9.27
CA LEU A 16 -7.35 -3.20 -9.03
C LEU A 16 -6.16 -4.06 -9.46
N ASN A 17 -5.71 -3.87 -10.69
CA ASN A 17 -4.57 -4.58 -11.25
C ASN A 17 -3.31 -3.74 -11.08
N LEU A 18 -2.37 -4.25 -10.30
CA LEU A 18 -1.01 -3.72 -10.23
C LEU A 18 -0.15 -4.49 -11.23
N ALA A 19 0.50 -3.78 -12.14
CA ALA A 19 1.52 -4.32 -13.02
C ALA A 19 2.87 -4.47 -12.28
N ASP A 20 3.81 -5.19 -12.87
CA ASP A 20 5.14 -5.41 -12.26
C ASP A 20 5.84 -4.08 -11.91
N ASP A 21 5.75 -3.08 -12.78
CA ASP A 21 6.31 -1.74 -12.54
C ASP A 21 5.68 -1.05 -11.32
N ASP A 22 4.39 -1.28 -11.08
CA ASP A 22 3.70 -0.72 -9.92
C ASP A 22 4.27 -1.32 -8.62
N TYR A 23 4.52 -2.64 -8.61
CA TYR A 23 5.15 -3.30 -7.47
C TYR A 23 6.57 -2.79 -7.20
N VAL A 24 7.32 -2.44 -8.24
CA VAL A 24 8.65 -1.84 -8.10
C VAL A 24 8.55 -0.49 -7.39
N GLN A 25 7.64 0.38 -7.83
CA GLN A 25 7.44 1.70 -7.20
C GLN A 25 6.98 1.59 -5.75
N ILE A 26 6.02 0.70 -5.48
CA ILE A 26 5.52 0.47 -4.12
C ILE A 26 6.64 -0.11 -3.24
N SER A 27 7.42 -1.07 -3.74
CA SER A 27 8.55 -1.65 -3.00
C SER A 27 9.64 -0.63 -2.67
N LYS A 28 9.93 0.29 -3.60
CA LYS A 28 10.83 1.41 -3.36
C LYS A 28 10.27 2.33 -2.27
N ALA A 29 8.99 2.66 -2.36
CA ALA A 29 8.33 3.51 -1.37
C ALA A 29 8.35 2.91 0.03
N VAL A 30 8.07 1.61 0.16
CA VAL A 30 8.18 0.85 1.40
C VAL A 30 9.61 0.85 1.93
N SER A 31 10.62 0.72 1.06
CA SER A 31 12.02 0.72 1.50
C SER A 31 12.43 2.08 2.10
N GLU A 32 12.06 3.18 1.46
CA GLU A 32 12.32 4.53 1.99
C GLU A 32 11.60 4.80 3.32
N LEU A 33 10.39 4.25 3.50
CA LEU A 33 9.66 4.35 4.77
C LEU A 33 10.30 3.49 5.86
N GLN A 34 10.81 2.32 5.49
CA GLN A 34 11.55 1.44 6.40
C GLN A 34 12.82 2.12 6.92
N GLU A 35 13.56 2.81 6.05
CA GLU A 35 14.74 3.59 6.44
C GLU A 35 14.40 4.73 7.41
N LYS A 36 13.17 5.25 7.36
CA LYS A 36 12.65 6.27 8.27
C LYS A 36 12.01 5.70 9.54
N GLY A 37 12.06 4.37 9.72
CA GLY A 37 11.55 3.70 10.92
C GLY A 37 10.02 3.50 10.95
N SER A 38 9.33 3.70 9.82
CA SER A 38 7.89 3.46 9.72
C SER A 38 7.53 1.99 9.84
N ARG A 39 6.36 1.69 10.41
CA ARG A 39 5.87 0.33 10.67
C ARG A 39 4.63 0.00 9.84
N GLU A 40 3.63 0.89 9.88
CA GLU A 40 2.39 0.76 9.12
C GLU A 40 2.09 2.05 8.38
N SER A 41 1.99 1.95 7.05
CA SER A 41 1.95 3.12 6.19
C SER A 41 0.77 3.09 5.24
N LEU A 42 0.16 4.26 5.03
CA LEU A 42 -0.74 4.52 3.91
C LEU A 42 0.09 5.04 2.74
N LEU A 43 0.10 4.29 1.64
CA LEU A 43 0.71 4.66 0.38
C LEU A 43 -0.39 5.14 -0.56
N LEU A 44 -0.21 6.34 -1.10
CA LEU A 44 -1.10 6.91 -2.11
C LEU A 44 -0.38 6.83 -3.45
N TYR A 45 -0.92 6.03 -4.36
CA TYR A 45 -0.30 5.72 -5.65
C TYR A 45 -1.36 5.65 -6.74
N LYS A 46 -1.20 6.45 -7.80
CA LYS A 46 -2.25 6.64 -8.81
C LYS A 46 -3.58 7.00 -8.13
N ASP A 47 -4.66 6.32 -8.46
CA ASP A 47 -5.97 6.47 -7.82
C ASP A 47 -6.20 5.46 -6.68
N MET A 48 -5.13 4.90 -6.09
CA MET A 48 -5.20 3.86 -5.06
C MET A 48 -4.63 4.30 -3.72
N GLY A 49 -5.34 3.93 -2.65
CA GLY A 49 -4.81 3.87 -1.29
C GLY A 49 -4.39 2.45 -0.93
N ILE A 50 -3.14 2.28 -0.53
CA ILE A 50 -2.55 0.98 -0.20
C ILE A 50 -2.05 1.03 1.24
N ILE A 51 -2.55 0.15 2.09
CA ILE A 51 -2.03 0.00 3.45
C ILE A 51 -1.00 -1.12 3.44
N ALA A 52 0.22 -0.78 3.88
CA ALA A 52 1.34 -1.70 3.90
C ALA A 52 1.92 -1.82 5.32
N ASN A 53 2.24 -3.05 5.71
CA ASN A 53 3.16 -3.31 6.80
C ASN A 53 4.57 -3.18 6.25
N VAL A 54 5.28 -2.13 6.67
CA VAL A 54 6.60 -1.78 6.19
C VAL A 54 7.64 -2.78 6.66
N GLN A 55 7.59 -3.18 7.93
CA GLN A 55 8.54 -4.13 8.53
C GLN A 55 8.50 -5.49 7.84
N ASN A 56 7.30 -5.99 7.55
CA ASN A 56 7.08 -7.28 6.90
C ASN A 56 7.01 -7.16 5.38
N ARG A 57 7.19 -5.96 4.81
CA ARG A 57 7.09 -5.67 3.37
C ARG A 57 5.85 -6.30 2.72
N THR A 58 4.72 -6.14 3.37
CA THR A 58 3.46 -6.82 3.03
C THR A 58 2.34 -5.82 2.78
N ILE A 59 1.66 -5.94 1.63
CA ILE A 59 0.42 -5.21 1.36
C ILE A 59 -0.71 -5.86 2.16
N ILE A 60 -1.30 -5.11 3.10
CA ILE A 60 -2.41 -5.54 3.95
C ILE A 60 -3.75 -5.33 3.24
N THR A 61 -3.92 -4.18 2.59
CA THR A 61 -5.14 -3.89 1.82
C THR A 61 -4.89 -2.83 0.74
N ALA A 62 -5.79 -2.78 -0.23
CA ALA A 62 -5.82 -1.78 -1.28
C ALA A 62 -7.27 -1.34 -1.54
N MET A 63 -7.46 -0.05 -1.81
CA MET A 63 -8.75 0.57 -2.07
C MET A 63 -8.60 1.72 -3.08
N ASP A 64 -9.71 2.12 -3.71
CA ASP A 64 -9.74 3.33 -4.52
C ASP A 64 -9.64 4.56 -3.60
N MET A 65 -8.90 5.58 -4.00
CA MET A 65 -8.74 6.82 -3.22
C MET A 65 -10.06 7.50 -2.89
N LYS A 66 -11.07 7.38 -3.75
CA LYS A 66 -12.42 7.95 -3.53
C LYS A 66 -13.18 7.28 -2.40
N GLU A 67 -12.80 6.05 -2.06
CA GLU A 67 -13.41 5.28 -0.97
C GLU A 67 -12.67 5.47 0.36
N ILE A 68 -11.53 6.17 0.35
CA ILE A 68 -10.77 6.43 1.57
C ILE A 68 -11.56 7.40 2.45
N GLY A 69 -12.00 6.90 3.60
CA GLY A 69 -12.49 7.71 4.71
C GLY A 69 -11.42 7.90 5.76
N THR A 70 -11.76 7.64 7.02
CA THR A 70 -10.80 7.65 8.12
C THR A 70 -9.93 6.39 8.10
N VAL A 71 -8.61 6.56 8.06
CA VAL A 71 -7.62 5.48 8.21
C VAL A 71 -6.91 5.66 9.55
N THR A 72 -6.86 4.62 10.37
CA THR A 72 -6.24 4.63 11.70
C THR A 72 -5.08 3.63 11.78
N ASN A 73 -4.30 3.68 12.85
CA ASN A 73 -3.13 2.81 13.09
C ASN A 73 -2.07 2.92 11.99
N ILE A 74 -1.93 4.12 11.43
CA ILE A 74 -0.92 4.43 10.44
C ILE A 74 0.04 5.43 11.08
N ASP A 75 1.34 5.14 11.05
CA ASP A 75 2.38 6.02 11.59
C ASP A 75 2.99 6.93 10.52
N SER A 76 2.63 6.71 9.25
CA SER A 76 3.25 7.39 8.12
C SER A 76 2.37 7.33 6.87
N THR A 77 2.39 8.42 6.10
CA THR A 77 1.73 8.47 4.79
C THR A 77 2.73 8.90 3.74
N LYS A 78 2.70 8.24 2.58
CA LYS A 78 3.58 8.56 1.45
C LYS A 78 2.81 8.65 0.15
N PHE A 79 3.01 9.76 -0.55
CA PHE A 79 2.60 9.92 -1.94
C PHE A 79 3.71 9.37 -2.84
N ILE A 80 3.36 8.43 -3.71
CA ILE A 80 4.23 7.85 -4.72
C ILE A 80 3.89 8.56 -6.04
N LYS A 81 4.83 9.37 -6.54
CA LYS A 81 4.71 10.11 -7.80
C LYS A 81 5.04 9.22 -8.99
#